data_AF-A0A1I5NX22-F1
#
_entry.id   AF-A0A1I5NX22-F1
#
_cell.length_a   1.000
_cell.length_b   1.000
_cell.length_c   1.000
_cell.angle_alpha   90.00
_cell.angle_beta   90.00
_cell.angle_gamma   90.00
#
_symmetry.space_group_name_H-M   'P 1'
#
loop_
_entity.id
_entity.type
_entity.pdbx_description
1 polymer ?
#
loop_
_entity_poly.entity_id
_entity_poly.type
_entity_poly.pdbx_seq_one_letter_code
_entity_poly.pdbx_strand_id
1 'polypeptide(L)'
;MSDAKNNEIGEPIDRPSIYRTLLIAFVIWSAHFAVSYAGVLVFPDDGMARIIALSAGLIAIAALVVQVRRLPAPRSPLALGALGLGAAGVIFGTFPAIVG
;
A
#
# COMPACT_ATOMS: atom_id res chain seq x y z
N MET A 1 -43.95 -19.07 -27.99
CA MET A 1 -43.47 -17.73 -28.32
C MET A 1 -43.85 -16.83 -27.15
N SER A 2 -42.96 -16.76 -26.15
CA SER A 2 -42.99 -16.02 -24.86
C SER A 2 -42.09 -16.86 -23.92
N ASP A 3 -41.06 -16.38 -23.24
CA ASP A 3 -40.71 -15.06 -22.77
C ASP A 3 -39.19 -14.86 -22.84
N ALA A 4 -38.76 -13.97 -23.72
CA ALA A 4 -37.42 -13.41 -23.74
C ALA A 4 -37.41 -12.19 -22.80
N LYS A 5 -37.22 -12.43 -21.52
CA LYS A 5 -36.93 -11.45 -20.46
C LYS A 5 -36.45 -12.34 -19.31
N ASN A 6 -35.18 -12.41 -18.96
CA ASN A 6 -34.65 -11.75 -17.75
C ASN A 6 -33.12 -11.92 -17.59
N ASN A 7 -32.36 -12.25 -18.65
CA ASN A 7 -30.96 -12.66 -18.50
C ASN A 7 -29.90 -11.56 -18.74
N GLU A 8 -30.27 -10.28 -18.78
CA GLU A 8 -29.31 -9.16 -18.76
C GLU A 8 -28.88 -8.80 -17.33
N ILE A 9 -28.54 -9.81 -16.52
CA ILE A 9 -27.66 -9.55 -15.37
C ILE A 9 -26.28 -9.39 -15.99
N GLY A 10 -25.95 -8.14 -16.34
CA GLY A 10 -24.66 -7.78 -16.94
C GLY A 10 -23.54 -8.47 -16.19
N GLU A 11 -22.65 -9.12 -16.94
CA GLU A 11 -21.47 -9.81 -16.42
C GLU A 11 -20.80 -8.91 -15.38
N PRO A 12 -20.45 -9.42 -14.17
CA PRO A 12 -19.83 -8.58 -13.16
C PRO A 12 -18.67 -7.82 -13.79
N ILE A 13 -18.60 -6.50 -13.60
CA ILE A 13 -17.46 -5.71 -14.06
C ILE A 13 -16.24 -6.28 -13.34
N ASP A 14 -15.55 -7.21 -14.00
CA ASP A 14 -14.40 -7.90 -13.45
C ASP A 14 -13.27 -6.87 -13.43
N ARG A 15 -13.14 -6.16 -12.30
CA ARG A 15 -12.18 -5.08 -12.17
C ARG A 15 -10.80 -5.73 -12.13
N PRO A 16 -9.88 -5.37 -13.05
CA PRO A 16 -8.55 -5.92 -13.04
C PRO A 16 -7.93 -5.81 -11.65
N SER A 17 -7.45 -6.93 -11.12
CA SER A 17 -6.82 -7.03 -9.79
C SER A 17 -5.67 -6.04 -9.59
N ILE A 18 -5.12 -5.51 -10.69
CA ILE A 18 -4.15 -4.42 -10.75
C ILE A 18 -4.62 -3.17 -9.97
N TYR A 19 -5.89 -2.76 -10.11
CA TYR A 19 -6.42 -1.59 -9.39
C TYR A 19 -6.43 -1.79 -7.88
N ARG A 20 -6.70 -3.02 -7.44
CA ARG A 20 -6.63 -3.38 -6.03
C ARG A 20 -5.19 -3.30 -5.52
N THR A 21 -4.21 -3.75 -6.29
CA THR A 21 -2.79 -3.63 -5.91
C THR A 21 -2.33 -2.18 -5.83
N LEU A 22 -2.72 -1.35 -6.80
CA LEU A 22 -2.47 0.11 -6.78
C LEU A 22 -3.02 0.74 -5.49
N LEU A 23 -4.28 0.47 -5.18
CA LEU A 23 -4.93 0.97 -3.97
C LEU A 23 -4.23 0.48 -2.70
N ILE A 24 -3.87 -0.80 -2.62
CA ILE A 24 -3.19 -1.35 -1.45
C ILE A 24 -1.79 -0.74 -1.29
N ALA A 25 -1.03 -0.57 -2.36
CA ALA A 25 0.28 0.08 -2.30
C ALA A 25 0.17 1.51 -1.77
N PHE A 26 -0.82 2.27 -2.27
CA PHE A 26 -1.12 3.62 -1.80
C PHE A 26 -1.52 3.64 -0.32
N VAL A 27 -2.41 2.74 0.10
CA VAL A 27 -2.88 2.63 1.50
C VAL A 27 -1.74 2.30 2.45
N ILE A 28 -0.85 1.37 2.09
CA ILE A 28 0.30 1.03 2.94
C ILE A 28 1.22 2.24 3.11
N TRP A 29 1.55 2.92 2.01
CA TRP A 29 2.39 4.11 2.05
C TRP A 29 1.75 5.25 2.85
N SER A 30 0.45 5.52 2.63
CA SER A 30 -0.24 6.63 3.30
C SER A 30 -0.45 6.35 4.80
N ALA A 31 -0.71 5.09 5.18
CA ALA A 31 -0.77 4.69 6.58
C ALA A 31 0.59 4.86 7.27
N HIS A 32 1.68 4.45 6.62
CA HIS A 32 3.04 4.71 7.11
C HIS A 32 3.28 6.21 7.30
N PHE A 33 2.99 7.03 6.30
CA PHE A 33 3.14 8.48 6.39
C PHE A 33 2.34 9.08 7.55
N ALA A 34 1.05 8.71 7.68
CA ALA A 34 0.18 9.23 8.72
C ALA A 34 0.68 8.87 10.13
N VAL A 35 1.12 7.62 10.34
CA VAL A 35 1.65 7.17 11.64
C VAL A 35 2.96 7.88 11.97
N SER A 36 3.90 7.93 11.03
CA SER A 36 5.19 8.59 11.24
C SER A 36 5.02 10.09 11.49
N TYR A 37 4.14 10.75 10.74
CA TYR A 37 3.84 12.17 10.91
C TYR A 37 3.14 12.45 12.25
N ALA A 38 2.13 11.64 12.61
CA ALA A 38 1.49 11.74 13.92
C ALA A 38 2.47 11.53 15.08
N GLY A 39 3.45 10.62 14.93
CA GLY A 39 4.50 10.40 15.91
C GLY A 39 5.27 11.69 16.24
N VAL A 40 5.66 12.45 15.22
CA VAL A 40 6.36 13.75 15.41
C VAL A 40 5.46 14.81 16.02
N LEU A 41 4.17 14.84 15.65
CA LEU A 41 3.22 15.79 16.24
C LEU A 41 2.92 15.53 17.71
N VAL A 42 2.87 14.26 18.13
CA VAL A 42 2.53 13.86 19.50
C VAL A 42 3.77 13.85 20.40
N PHE A 43 4.94 13.49 19.87
CA PHE A 43 6.19 13.37 20.61
C PHE A 43 7.29 14.22 19.96
N PRO A 44 7.18 15.56 19.99
CA PRO A 44 8.16 16.44 19.37
C PRO A 44 9.52 16.31 20.06
N ASP A 45 10.60 16.25 19.27
CA ASP A 45 12.00 16.13 19.72
C ASP A 45 12.30 14.95 20.65
N ASP A 46 11.41 13.96 20.70
CA ASP A 46 11.54 12.75 21.52
C ASP A 46 12.04 11.56 20.67
N GLY A 47 12.91 10.74 21.25
CA GLY A 47 13.33 9.47 20.66
C GLY A 47 12.17 8.51 20.38
N MET A 48 11.02 8.70 21.04
CA MET A 48 9.80 7.95 20.76
C MET A 48 9.28 8.14 19.34
N ALA A 49 9.33 9.37 18.78
CA ALA A 49 8.93 9.61 17.40
C ALA A 49 9.80 8.82 16.40
N ARG A 50 11.11 8.72 16.71
CA ARG A 50 12.06 7.90 15.93
C ARG A 50 11.70 6.42 15.98
N ILE A 51 11.42 5.88 17.16
CA ILE A 51 11.04 4.46 17.33
C ILE A 51 9.75 4.15 16.56
N ILE A 52 8.76 5.04 16.62
CA ILE A 52 7.49 4.91 15.88
C ILE A 52 7.76 4.86 14.37
N ALA A 53 8.52 5.83 13.84
CA ALA A 53 8.84 5.89 12.42
C ALA A 53 9.59 4.63 11.93
N LEU A 54 10.59 4.16 12.68
CA LEU A 54 11.33 2.94 12.34
C LEU A 54 10.44 1.69 12.34
N SER A 55 9.59 1.55 13.38
CA SER A 55 8.68 0.41 13.51
C SER A 55 7.63 0.42 12.39
N ALA A 56 7.03 1.58 12.11
CA ALA A 56 6.05 1.76 11.04
C ALA A 56 6.68 1.47 9.67
N GLY A 57 7.91 1.93 9.43
CA GLY A 57 8.67 1.66 8.21
C GLY A 57 8.87 0.16 7.98
N LEU A 58 9.34 -0.58 9.01
CA LEU A 58 9.53 -2.03 8.92
C LEU A 58 8.22 -2.78 8.61
N ILE A 59 7.13 -2.42 9.30
CA ILE A 59 5.80 -3.03 9.08
C ILE A 59 5.31 -2.76 7.65
N ALA A 60 5.48 -1.52 7.16
CA ALA A 60 5.04 -1.14 5.81
C ALA A 60 5.84 -1.88 4.72
N ILE A 61 7.17 -1.99 4.86
CA ILE A 61 7.99 -2.79 3.94
C ILE A 61 7.57 -4.26 3.95
N ALA A 62 7.36 -4.84 5.13
CA ALA A 62 6.88 -6.22 5.25
C ALA A 62 5.53 -6.41 4.54
N ALA A 63 4.58 -5.49 4.73
CA ALA A 63 3.29 -5.52 4.07
C ALA A 63 3.41 -5.45 2.53
N LEU A 64 4.28 -4.58 2.00
CA LEU A 64 4.53 -4.48 0.56
C LEU A 64 5.15 -5.77 0.00
N VAL A 65 6.11 -6.37 0.70
CA VAL A 65 6.72 -7.66 0.31
C VAL A 65 5.67 -8.77 0.28
N VAL A 66 4.77 -8.81 1.26
CA VAL A 66 3.64 -9.75 1.26
C VAL A 66 2.74 -9.54 0.04
N GLN A 67 2.47 -8.30 -0.36
CA GLN A 67 1.67 -8.04 -1.56
C GLN A 67 2.38 -8.45 -2.85
N VAL A 68 3.69 -8.24 -2.97
CA VAL A 68 4.47 -8.76 -4.10
C VAL A 68 4.32 -10.28 -4.21
N ARG A 69 4.36 -11.00 -3.07
CA ARG A 69 4.22 -12.46 -3.02
C ARG A 69 2.82 -12.96 -3.37
N ARG A 70 1.79 -12.13 -3.20
CA ARG A 70 0.40 -12.46 -3.52
C ARG A 70 0.00 -12.13 -4.96
N LEU A 71 0.86 -11.48 -5.75
CA LEU A 71 0.57 -11.20 -7.15
C LEU A 71 0.56 -12.49 -7.99
N PRO A 72 -0.50 -12.77 -8.77
CA PRO A 72 -0.52 -13.90 -9.68
C PRO A 72 0.50 -13.71 -10.81
N ALA A 73 1.02 -14.83 -11.33
CA ALA A 73 1.85 -14.82 -12.53
C ALA A 73 0.95 -14.88 -13.78
N PRO A 74 1.29 -14.15 -14.87
CA PRO A 74 2.42 -13.24 -15.01
C PRO A 74 2.20 -11.91 -14.24
N ARG A 75 3.26 -11.42 -13.58
CA ARG A 75 3.18 -10.21 -12.75
C ARG A 75 3.03 -8.97 -13.63
N SER A 76 1.96 -8.20 -13.41
CA SER A 76 1.75 -6.93 -14.11
C SER A 76 2.86 -5.91 -13.78
N PRO A 77 3.52 -5.29 -14.78
CA PRO A 77 4.51 -4.24 -14.56
C PRO A 77 3.96 -3.04 -13.79
N LEU A 78 2.70 -2.67 -14.02
CA LEU A 78 2.02 -1.59 -13.30
C LEU A 78 1.86 -1.91 -11.82
N ALA A 79 1.48 -3.16 -11.50
CA ALA A 79 1.35 -3.61 -10.12
C ALA A 79 2.70 -3.60 -9.38
N LEU A 80 3.77 -4.03 -10.06
CA LEU A 80 5.13 -3.98 -9.51
C LEU A 80 5.63 -2.54 -9.36
N GLY A 81 5.38 -1.68 -10.34
CA GLY A 81 5.72 -0.27 -10.28
C GLY A 81 5.04 0.44 -9.11
N ALA A 82 3.76 0.16 -8.87
CA ALA A 82 3.01 0.70 -7.73
C ALA A 82 3.58 0.27 -6.38
N LEU A 83 3.86 -1.04 -6.22
CA LEU A 83 4.46 -1.57 -4.99
C LEU A 83 5.88 -1.05 -4.79
N GLY A 84 6.67 -0.93 -5.86
CA GLY A 84 8.01 -0.36 -5.82
C GLY A 84 8.01 1.13 -5.46
N LEU A 85 7.08 1.90 -6.00
CA LEU A 85 6.89 3.31 -5.64
C LEU A 85 6.48 3.46 -4.17
N GLY A 86 5.55 2.62 -3.69
CA GLY A 86 5.17 2.58 -2.28
C GLY A 86 6.38 2.26 -1.39
N ALA A 87 7.22 1.30 -1.79
CA ALA A 87 8.43 0.94 -1.05
C ALA A 87 9.44 2.10 -1.02
N ALA A 88 9.69 2.76 -2.14
CA ALA A 88 10.54 3.94 -2.20
C ALA A 88 10.02 5.05 -1.28
N GLY A 89 8.71 5.34 -1.32
CA GLY A 89 8.09 6.33 -0.44
C GLY A 89 8.23 6.00 1.04
N VAL A 90 8.12 4.73 1.43
CA VAL A 90 8.35 4.29 2.82
C VAL A 90 9.82 4.46 3.21
N ILE A 91 10.76 4.05 2.36
CA ILE A 91 12.20 4.16 2.63
C ILE A 91 12.60 5.63 2.82
N PHE A 92 12.23 6.50 1.88
CA PHE A 92 12.53 7.93 1.97
C PHE A 92 11.82 8.58 3.16
N GLY A 93 10.58 8.20 3.45
CA GLY A 93 9.84 8.71 4.61
C GLY A 93 10.40 8.25 5.96
N THR A 94 11.06 7.09 6.00
CA THR A 94 11.71 6.56 7.22
C THR A 94 13.14 7.09 7.37
N PHE A 95 13.75 7.61 6.30
CA PHE A 95 15.16 8.01 6.27
C PHE A 95 15.58 8.99 7.38
N PRO A 96 14.82 10.06 7.68
CA PRO A 96 15.16 10.97 8.80
C PRO A 96 15.32 10.22 10.13
N ALA A 97 14.42 9.27 10.42
CA ALA A 97 14.50 8.47 11.64
C ALA A 97 15.71 7.52 11.67
N ILE A 98 16.33 7.22 10.52
CA ILE A 98 17.54 6.40 10.46
C ILE A 98 18.76 7.24 10.81
N VAL A 99 18.89 8.42 10.19
CA VAL A 99 20.10 9.25 10.29
C VAL A 99 20.16 10.13 11.55
N GLY A 100 19.02 10.41 12.18
CA GLY A 100 18.94 11.28 13.36
C GLY A 100 18.56 12.70 12.94
#